data_AF-B5E830-F1
#
_entry.id   AF-B5E830-F1
#
_cell.length_a   1.000
_cell.length_b   1.000
_cell.length_c   1.000
_cell.angle_alpha   90.00
_cell.angle_beta   90.00
_cell.angle_gamma   90.00
#
_symmetry.space_group_name_H-M   'P 1'
#
loop_
_entity.id
_entity.type
_entity.pdbx_description
1 polymer ?
#
loop_
_entity_poly.entity_id
_entity_poly.type
_entity_poly.pdbx_seq_one_letter_code
_entity_poly.pdbx_strand_id
1 'polypeptide(L)'
;MVTNKFVSYIRVSTAKQGTSGLGLEAQREAIGRFLYEGQCELLQEYREVESGKKADRPELAKALRHCQVTGATLVIAKLDRLSRDPDFLGVLMKAGTDFVACDMPDANKLTIRIMAAFAEHEREAISQRTKLALQAAKARGIVLGRPGNLSKQAADKGRKMGRAAKLAKSAEFVAHVRPLIEAMRPDTSLRQIAVRLNQDHVKTATGKGKWTATAVMKILK
;
A
#
# COMPACT_ATOMS: atom_id res chain seq x y z
N MET A 1 28.66 -25.51 -9.17
CA MET A 1 28.79 -24.11 -8.70
C MET A 1 27.47 -23.75 -8.03
N VAL A 2 27.49 -23.26 -6.79
CA VAL A 2 26.25 -22.86 -6.10
C VAL A 2 25.90 -21.47 -6.60
N THR A 3 25.02 -21.39 -7.59
CA THR A 3 24.53 -20.12 -8.10
C THR A 3 23.64 -19.51 -7.02
N ASN A 4 24.03 -18.37 -6.46
CA ASN A 4 23.18 -17.68 -5.49
C ASN A 4 21.91 -17.22 -6.20
N LYS A 5 20.76 -17.66 -5.67
CA LYS A 5 19.44 -17.38 -6.24
C LYS A 5 18.86 -16.13 -5.59
N PHE A 6 18.32 -15.25 -6.41
CA PHE A 6 17.71 -14.00 -5.97
C PHE A 6 16.29 -13.83 -6.49
N VAL A 7 15.51 -13.09 -5.73
CA VAL A 7 14.19 -12.58 -6.12
C VAL A 7 14.27 -11.07 -6.03
N SER A 8 13.92 -10.36 -7.09
CA SER A 8 13.98 -8.90 -7.10
C SER A 8 12.64 -8.27 -6.76
N TYR A 9 12.69 -7.17 -6.02
CA TYR A 9 11.51 -6.36 -5.70
C TYR A 9 11.73 -4.91 -6.10
N ILE A 10 10.85 -4.41 -6.98
CA ILE A 10 10.86 -3.03 -7.47
C ILE A 10 9.55 -2.34 -7.16
N ARG A 11 9.64 -1.05 -6.82
CA ARG A 11 8.47 -0.25 -6.42
C ARG A 11 8.37 1.04 -7.23
N VAL A 12 7.14 1.36 -7.65
CA VAL A 12 6.79 2.66 -8.22
C VAL A 12 5.59 3.30 -7.56
N SER A 13 5.67 4.61 -7.37
CA SER A 13 4.54 5.45 -7.01
C SER A 13 3.85 5.94 -8.28
N THR A 14 2.52 5.75 -8.38
CA THR A 14 1.74 6.22 -9.53
C THR A 14 1.80 7.74 -9.70
N ALA A 15 1.99 8.49 -8.61
CA ALA A 15 2.10 9.95 -8.64
C ALA A 15 3.39 10.46 -9.34
N LYS A 16 4.45 9.65 -9.41
CA LYS A 16 5.73 9.99 -10.05
C LYS A 16 5.87 9.44 -11.47
N GLN A 17 4.90 8.68 -11.98
CA GLN A 17 4.95 8.18 -13.36
C GLN A 17 4.86 9.30 -14.41
N GLY A 18 4.39 10.49 -14.04
CA GLY A 18 4.26 11.63 -14.96
C GLY A 18 5.55 12.41 -15.26
N THR A 19 6.71 12.08 -14.66
CA THR A 19 7.88 13.00 -14.76
C THR A 19 9.20 12.35 -15.21
N SER A 20 9.29 11.03 -15.43
CA SER A 20 10.52 10.52 -16.09
C SER A 20 10.57 9.06 -16.53
N GLY A 21 9.85 8.10 -15.95
CA GLY A 21 10.08 6.67 -16.25
C GLY A 21 11.44 6.10 -15.77
N LEU A 22 12.46 6.96 -15.62
CA LEU A 22 13.83 6.69 -15.18
C LEU A 22 13.93 5.99 -13.81
N GLY A 23 12.90 6.13 -12.96
CA GLY A 23 12.92 5.54 -11.63
C GLY A 23 12.85 4.01 -11.61
N LEU A 24 12.27 3.37 -12.63
CA LEU A 24 12.17 1.90 -12.75
C LEU A 24 13.39 1.31 -13.43
N GLU A 25 13.78 1.91 -14.55
CA GLU A 25 14.92 1.46 -15.33
C GLU A 25 16.20 1.52 -14.50
N ALA A 26 16.42 2.62 -13.76
CA ALA A 26 17.55 2.72 -12.84
C ALA A 26 17.53 1.67 -11.72
N GLN A 27 16.34 1.22 -11.27
CA GLN A 27 16.25 0.14 -10.27
C GLN A 27 16.61 -1.21 -10.90
N ARG A 28 16.07 -1.50 -12.08
CA ARG A 28 16.37 -2.74 -12.83
C ARG A 28 17.83 -2.80 -13.23
N GLU A 29 18.42 -1.69 -13.67
CA GLU A 29 19.82 -1.62 -14.06
C GLU A 29 20.74 -1.86 -12.86
N ALA A 30 20.45 -1.24 -11.71
CA ALA A 30 21.24 -1.47 -10.48
C ALA A 30 21.19 -2.94 -10.03
N ILE A 31 20.00 -3.55 -10.06
CA ILE A 31 19.82 -4.96 -9.71
C ILE A 31 20.51 -5.87 -10.75
N GLY A 32 20.34 -5.58 -12.04
CA GLY A 32 20.95 -6.35 -13.12
C GLY A 32 22.48 -6.32 -13.05
N ARG A 33 23.07 -5.15 -12.76
CA ARG A 33 24.51 -4.99 -12.57
C ARG A 33 25.01 -5.81 -11.38
N PHE A 34 24.33 -5.72 -10.24
CA PHE A 34 24.67 -6.50 -9.04
C PHE A 34 24.62 -8.02 -9.30
N LEU A 35 23.59 -8.49 -10.00
CA LEU A 35 23.43 -9.91 -10.32
C LEU A 35 24.49 -10.39 -11.31
N TYR A 36 24.85 -9.56 -12.30
CA TYR A 36 25.89 -9.87 -13.29
C TYR A 36 27.27 -9.98 -12.63
N GLU A 37 27.64 -9.00 -11.79
CA GLU A 37 28.91 -8.99 -11.07
C GLU A 37 29.04 -10.17 -10.10
N GLY A 38 27.94 -10.56 -9.46
CA GLY A 38 27.90 -11.68 -8.51
C GLY A 38 27.76 -13.07 -9.16
N GLN A 39 27.61 -13.17 -10.48
CA GLN A 39 27.24 -14.41 -11.19
C GLN A 39 26.01 -15.10 -10.59
N CYS A 40 25.01 -14.29 -10.23
CA CYS A 40 23.82 -14.69 -9.51
C CYS A 40 22.65 -14.95 -10.46
N GLU A 41 21.74 -15.85 -10.07
CA GLU A 41 20.54 -16.17 -10.84
C GLU A 41 19.33 -15.38 -10.31
N LEU A 42 18.61 -14.69 -11.18
CA LEU A 42 17.33 -14.06 -10.85
C LEU A 42 16.18 -15.02 -11.14
N LEU A 43 15.48 -15.46 -10.11
CA LEU A 43 14.33 -16.36 -10.24
C LEU A 43 13.07 -15.63 -10.72
N GLN A 44 12.79 -14.47 -10.13
CA GLN A 44 11.56 -13.72 -10.40
C GLN A 44 11.71 -12.25 -9.99
N GLU A 45 11.12 -11.37 -10.79
CA GLU A 45 10.92 -9.96 -10.42
C GLU A 45 9.47 -9.73 -9.97
N TYR A 46 9.32 -9.05 -8.83
CA TYR A 46 8.04 -8.59 -8.29
C TYR A 46 7.95 -7.07 -8.37
N ARG A 47 6.88 -6.57 -8.98
CA ARG A 47 6.65 -5.13 -9.18
C ARG A 47 5.45 -4.64 -8.41
N GLU A 48 5.70 -3.73 -7.48
CA GLU A 48 4.64 -3.07 -6.70
C GLU A 48 4.30 -1.69 -7.30
N VAL A 49 3.00 -1.46 -7.53
CA VAL A 49 2.47 -0.18 -8.02
C VAL A 49 1.65 0.46 -6.90
N GLU A 50 2.22 1.47 -6.25
CA GLU A 50 1.58 2.19 -5.15
C GLU A 50 0.53 3.16 -5.71
N SER A 51 -0.75 2.83 -5.52
CA SER A 51 -1.89 3.69 -5.84
C SER A 51 -2.50 4.29 -4.55
N GLY A 52 -2.09 5.51 -4.23
CA GLY A 52 -2.65 6.26 -3.11
C GLY A 52 -2.34 5.69 -1.72
N LYS A 53 -3.13 6.12 -0.72
CA LYS A 53 -2.85 6.01 0.73
C LYS A 53 -3.02 4.59 1.33
N LYS A 54 -3.14 3.53 0.51
CA LYS A 54 -3.29 2.15 1.00
C LYS A 54 -1.94 1.43 0.92
N ALA A 55 -1.49 0.92 2.07
CA ALA A 55 -0.23 0.22 2.26
C ALA A 55 -0.35 -1.31 2.09
N ASP A 56 -1.39 -1.81 1.43
CA ASP A 56 -1.50 -3.23 1.14
C ASP A 56 -0.46 -3.57 0.07
N ARG A 57 0.59 -4.33 0.44
CA ARG A 57 1.74 -4.70 -0.41
C ARG A 57 1.71 -6.18 -0.79
N PRO A 58 0.78 -6.58 -1.69
CA PRO A 58 0.62 -7.98 -2.05
C PRO A 58 1.86 -8.53 -2.77
N GLU A 59 2.56 -7.72 -3.57
CA GLU A 59 3.70 -8.21 -4.36
C GLU A 59 4.93 -8.42 -3.48
N LEU A 60 5.15 -7.57 -2.48
CA LEU A 60 6.18 -7.83 -1.47
C LEU A 60 5.93 -9.13 -0.71
N ALA A 61 4.68 -9.36 -0.28
CA ALA A 61 4.32 -10.58 0.44
C ALA A 61 4.44 -11.85 -0.42
N LYS A 62 4.31 -11.74 -1.74
CA LYS A 62 4.58 -12.83 -2.68
C LYS A 62 6.09 -13.05 -2.85
N ALA A 63 6.86 -11.97 -3.00
CA ALA A 63 8.32 -12.03 -3.11
C ALA A 63 8.96 -12.72 -1.89
N LEU A 64 8.55 -12.33 -0.68
CA LEU A 64 9.04 -12.94 0.56
C LEU A 64 8.69 -14.42 0.67
N ARG A 65 7.45 -14.78 0.31
CA ARG A 65 7.04 -16.20 0.26
C ARG A 65 7.83 -16.99 -0.76
N HIS A 66 8.12 -16.40 -1.92
CA HIS A 66 8.97 -17.03 -2.93
C HIS A 66 10.36 -17.29 -2.35
N CYS A 67 11.02 -16.29 -1.77
CA CYS A 67 12.30 -16.44 -1.10
C CYS A 67 12.31 -17.57 -0.06
N GLN A 68 11.26 -17.66 0.78
CA GLN A 68 11.14 -18.70 1.79
C GLN A 68 11.07 -20.11 1.20
N VAL A 69 10.37 -20.28 0.08
CA VAL A 69 10.19 -21.61 -0.55
C VAL A 69 11.43 -22.02 -1.35
N THR A 70 12.11 -21.08 -1.99
CA THR A 70 13.26 -21.37 -2.87
C THR A 70 14.61 -21.24 -2.20
N GLY A 71 14.67 -20.71 -0.96
CA GLY A 71 15.91 -20.34 -0.29
C GLY A 71 16.63 -19.14 -0.95
N ALA A 72 15.94 -18.40 -1.82
CA ALA A 72 16.50 -17.26 -2.51
C ALA A 72 16.60 -16.03 -1.61
N THR A 73 17.57 -15.16 -1.90
CA THR A 73 17.75 -13.88 -1.21
C THR A 73 16.93 -12.79 -1.91
N LEU A 74 16.25 -11.94 -1.15
CA LEU A 74 15.54 -10.80 -1.72
C LEU A 74 16.54 -9.70 -2.12
N VAL A 75 16.50 -9.20 -3.35
CA VAL A 75 17.30 -8.06 -3.79
C VAL A 75 16.44 -6.82 -4.07
N ILE A 76 16.88 -5.66 -3.59
CA ILE A 76 16.30 -4.36 -3.96
C ILE A 76 17.40 -3.42 -4.45
N ALA A 77 17.00 -2.43 -5.25
CA ALA A 77 17.94 -1.47 -5.81
C ALA A 77 18.51 -0.49 -4.78
N LYS A 78 17.66 0.07 -3.91
CA LYS A 78 18.08 1.04 -2.88
C LYS A 78 17.30 0.90 -1.58
N LEU A 79 18.00 0.97 -0.45
CA LEU A 79 17.38 0.89 0.86
C LEU A 79 16.56 2.16 1.17
N ASP A 80 17.06 3.36 0.85
CA ASP A 80 16.43 4.66 1.20
C ASP A 80 14.96 4.82 0.75
N ARG A 81 14.57 4.26 -0.41
CA ARG A 81 13.20 4.40 -0.92
C ARG A 81 12.19 3.46 -0.26
N LEU A 82 12.68 2.45 0.46
CA LEU A 82 11.87 1.40 1.08
C LEU A 82 12.01 1.39 2.61
N SER A 83 13.15 1.82 3.17
CA SER A 83 13.42 1.93 4.60
C SER A 83 12.73 3.11 5.28
N ARG A 84 12.37 4.16 4.52
CA ARG A 84 11.50 5.25 5.00
C ARG A 84 10.09 4.80 5.35
N ASP A 85 9.75 3.54 5.08
CA ASP A 85 8.54 2.91 5.55
C ASP A 85 8.87 1.86 6.62
N PRO A 86 8.64 2.17 7.91
CA PRO A 86 8.91 1.24 9.00
C PRO A 86 8.13 -0.07 8.90
N ASP A 87 6.97 -0.07 8.24
CA ASP A 87 6.16 -1.27 8.06
C ASP A 87 6.87 -2.25 7.10
N PHE A 88 7.69 -1.74 6.17
CA PHE A 88 8.53 -2.56 5.29
C PHE A 88 9.62 -3.30 6.05
N LEU A 89 10.39 -2.59 6.86
CA LEU A 89 11.49 -3.14 7.64
C LEU A 89 10.97 -4.15 8.66
N GLY A 90 9.83 -3.86 9.30
CA GLY A 90 9.15 -4.80 10.19
C GLY A 90 8.71 -6.09 9.48
N VAL A 91 8.19 -5.99 8.25
CA VAL A 91 7.80 -7.17 7.45
C VAL A 91 9.01 -8.01 7.06
N LEU A 92 10.10 -7.38 6.59
CA LEU A 92 11.36 -8.07 6.28
C LEU A 92 11.92 -8.81 7.50
N MET A 93 11.95 -8.14 8.64
CA MET A 93 12.42 -8.69 9.90
C MET A 93 11.59 -9.90 10.37
N LYS A 94 10.27 -9.86 10.19
CA LYS A 94 9.37 -10.97 10.53
C LYS A 94 9.45 -12.14 9.54
N ALA A 95 9.75 -11.87 8.28
CA ALA A 95 9.81 -12.91 7.25
C ALA A 95 11.03 -13.83 7.38
N GLY A 96 12.09 -13.38 8.05
CA GLY A 96 13.30 -14.19 8.30
C GLY A 96 14.12 -14.52 7.04
N THR A 97 13.78 -13.93 5.90
CA THR A 97 14.48 -14.12 4.62
C THR A 97 15.73 -13.25 4.54
N ASP A 98 16.80 -13.78 3.95
CA ASP A 98 17.97 -12.97 3.62
C ASP A 98 17.62 -11.93 2.57
N PHE A 99 18.22 -10.75 2.71
CA PHE A 99 17.90 -9.59 1.89
C PHE A 99 19.17 -8.75 1.65
N VAL A 100 19.33 -8.24 0.42
CA VAL A 100 20.47 -7.42 -0.03
C VAL A 100 19.96 -6.17 -0.73
N ALA A 101 20.55 -5.02 -0.39
CA ALA A 101 20.34 -3.76 -1.09
C ALA A 101 21.54 -3.48 -2.00
N CYS A 102 21.32 -3.18 -3.29
CA CYS A 102 22.42 -2.97 -4.25
C CYS A 102 23.26 -1.72 -3.91
N ASP A 103 22.69 -0.74 -3.19
CA ASP A 103 23.40 0.44 -2.69
C ASP A 103 24.21 0.18 -1.41
N MET A 104 23.98 -0.96 -0.75
CA MET A 104 24.69 -1.36 0.45
C MET A 104 24.87 -2.89 0.50
N PRO A 105 25.65 -3.47 -0.43
CA PRO A 105 25.78 -4.92 -0.56
C PRO A 105 26.40 -5.59 0.67
N ASP A 106 27.24 -4.87 1.42
CA ASP A 106 27.87 -5.34 2.66
C ASP A 106 26.99 -5.15 3.91
N ALA A 107 25.76 -4.64 3.77
CA ALA A 107 24.86 -4.44 4.89
C ALA A 107 24.44 -5.78 5.51
N ASN A 108 25.12 -6.17 6.58
CA ASN A 108 24.73 -7.36 7.33
C ASN A 108 23.41 -7.14 8.10
N LYS A 109 22.81 -8.24 8.61
CA LYS A 109 21.54 -8.22 9.37
C LYS A 109 21.56 -7.24 10.55
N LEU A 110 22.72 -7.02 11.18
CA LEU A 110 22.85 -6.09 12.30
C LEU A 110 22.74 -4.64 11.86
N THR A 111 23.47 -4.25 10.81
CA THR A 111 23.41 -2.89 10.23
C THR A 111 21.97 -2.54 9.84
N ILE A 112 21.25 -3.46 9.21
CA ILE A 112 19.85 -3.26 8.82
C ILE A 112 18.95 -3.08 10.05
N ARG A 113 19.13 -3.88 11.12
CA ARG A 113 18.37 -3.73 12.36
C ARG A 113 18.59 -2.38 13.03
N ILE A 114 19.83 -1.89 13.05
CA ILE A 114 20.17 -0.58 13.59
C ILE A 114 19.50 0.53 12.77
N MET A 115 19.56 0.45 11.44
CA MET A 115 18.89 1.41 10.57
C MET A 115 17.36 1.40 10.73
N ALA A 116 16.76 0.22 10.92
CA ALA A 116 15.34 0.09 11.19
C ALA A 116 14.94 0.74 12.53
N ALA A 117 15.71 0.49 13.58
CA ALA A 117 15.49 1.11 14.89
C ALA A 117 15.65 2.64 14.83
N PHE A 118 16.62 3.14 14.07
CA PHE A 118 16.81 4.57 13.87
C PHE A 118 15.63 5.22 13.12
N ALA A 119 15.15 4.57 12.06
CA ALA A 119 13.99 5.03 11.30
C ALA A 119 12.70 5.06 12.14
N GLU A 120 12.50 4.07 13.01
CA GLU A 120 11.39 4.04 13.96
C GLU A 120 11.48 5.20 14.97
N HIS A 121 12.64 5.40 15.57
CA HIS A 121 12.89 6.51 16.48
C HIS A 121 12.65 7.88 15.82
N GLU A 122 13.10 8.07 14.58
CA GLU A 122 12.88 9.32 13.84
C GLU A 122 11.38 9.57 13.58
N ARG A 123 10.62 8.52 13.21
CA ARG A 123 9.16 8.62 13.02
C ARG A 123 8.46 8.99 14.32
N GLU A 124 8.86 8.40 15.44
CA GLU A 124 8.34 8.74 16.77
C GLU A 124 8.68 10.18 17.14
N ALA A 125 9.92 10.62 16.92
CA ALA A 125 10.36 11.98 17.21
C ALA A 125 9.57 13.02 16.40
N ILE A 126 9.32 12.77 15.11
CA ILE A 126 8.46 13.63 14.27
C ILE A 126 7.04 13.70 14.82
N SER A 127 6.47 12.55 15.19
CA SER A 127 5.14 12.46 15.78
C SER A 127 5.04 13.23 17.10
N GLN A 128 6.01 13.04 17.99
CA GLN A 128 6.11 13.75 19.27
C GLN A 128 6.25 15.26 19.06
N ARG A 129 7.17 15.69 18.20
CA ARG A 129 7.37 17.12 17.87
C ARG A 129 6.10 17.75 17.32
N THR A 130 5.38 17.04 16.46
CA THR A 130 4.09 17.49 15.91
C THR A 130 3.04 17.64 17.01
N LYS A 131 2.92 16.64 17.90
CA LYS A 131 1.98 16.69 19.03
C LYS A 131 2.29 17.85 19.97
N LEU A 132 3.56 18.07 20.31
CA LEU A 132 4.00 19.17 21.16
C LEU A 132 3.71 20.53 20.48
N ALA A 133 4.00 20.67 19.19
CA ALA A 133 3.70 21.88 18.44
C ALA A 133 2.19 22.19 18.41
N LEU A 134 1.36 21.17 18.22
CA LEU A 134 -0.11 21.31 18.25
C LEU A 134 -0.62 21.66 19.66
N GLN A 135 -0.07 21.05 20.70
CA GLN A 135 -0.40 21.39 22.09
C GLN A 135 -0.04 22.84 22.42
N ALA A 136 1.16 23.29 22.04
CA ALA A 136 1.59 24.68 22.22
C ALA A 136 0.75 25.66 21.40
N ALA A 137 0.32 25.30 20.19
CA ALA A 137 -0.61 26.09 19.40
C ALA A 137 -1.97 26.22 20.12
N LYS A 138 -2.50 25.12 20.64
CA LYS A 138 -3.77 25.11 21.39
C LYS A 138 -3.68 25.91 22.68
N ALA A 139 -2.57 25.83 23.42
CA ALA A 139 -2.32 26.62 24.62
C ALA A 139 -2.24 28.13 24.33
N ARG A 140 -1.72 28.51 23.15
CA ARG A 140 -1.75 29.89 22.63
C ARG A 140 -3.12 30.32 22.08
N GLY A 141 -4.17 29.52 22.26
CA GLY A 141 -5.53 29.84 21.81
C GLY A 141 -5.78 29.64 20.31
N ILE A 142 -4.84 29.04 19.57
CA ILE A 142 -5.03 28.74 18.15
C ILE A 142 -6.07 27.61 18.02
N VAL A 143 -7.19 27.91 17.37
CA VAL A 143 -8.24 26.93 17.05
C VAL A 143 -7.73 26.01 15.94
N LEU A 144 -7.36 24.79 16.32
CA LEU A 144 -6.97 23.74 15.39
C LEU A 144 -8.21 23.11 14.72
N GLY A 145 -8.11 22.76 13.43
CA GLY A 145 -9.19 22.11 12.69
C GLY A 145 -9.65 22.92 11.48
N ARG A 146 -10.92 22.76 11.10
CA ARG A 146 -11.49 23.50 9.95
C ARG A 146 -11.44 24.99 10.26
N PRO A 147 -10.73 25.81 9.46
CA PRO A 147 -10.72 27.24 9.69
C PRO A 147 -12.14 27.78 9.56
N GLY A 148 -12.58 28.57 10.55
CA GLY A 148 -13.89 29.22 10.58
C GLY A 148 -14.03 30.38 9.58
N ASN A 149 -13.06 30.54 8.68
CA ASN A 149 -13.00 31.62 7.69
C ASN A 149 -13.92 31.40 6.48
N LEU A 150 -14.61 30.26 6.41
CA LEU A 150 -15.61 30.01 5.37
C LEU A 150 -16.95 30.60 5.79
N SER A 151 -17.54 31.42 4.92
CA SER A 151 -18.93 31.86 5.10
C SER A 151 -19.87 30.64 5.21
N LYS A 152 -20.98 30.78 5.96
CA LYS A 152 -21.99 29.71 6.06
C LYS A 152 -22.42 29.21 4.68
N GLN A 153 -22.54 30.12 3.71
CA GLN A 153 -22.90 29.84 2.32
C GLN A 153 -21.83 29.00 1.59
N ALA A 154 -20.55 29.32 1.75
CA ALA A 154 -19.45 28.53 1.18
C ALA A 154 -19.34 27.14 1.84
N ALA A 155 -19.54 27.08 3.16
CA ALA A 155 -19.57 25.82 3.89
C ALA A 155 -20.74 24.92 3.45
N ASP A 156 -21.93 25.49 3.21
CA ASP A 156 -23.10 24.77 2.72
C ASP A 156 -22.96 24.32 1.27
N LYS A 157 -22.41 25.18 0.41
CA LYS A 157 -22.08 24.80 -0.96
C LYS A 157 -21.11 23.62 -1.00
N GLY A 158 -20.05 23.67 -0.18
CA GLY A 158 -19.12 22.54 -0.03
C GLY A 158 -19.78 21.26 0.49
N ARG A 159 -20.67 21.36 1.48
CA ARG A 159 -21.45 20.20 1.98
C ARG A 159 -22.37 19.61 0.91
N LYS A 160 -23.10 20.45 0.17
CA LYS A 160 -23.97 20.02 -0.93
C LYS A 160 -23.18 19.35 -2.03
N MET A 161 -22.07 19.96 -2.48
CA MET A 161 -21.18 19.39 -3.49
C MET A 161 -20.57 18.07 -3.03
N GLY A 162 -20.07 17.99 -1.79
CA GLY A 162 -19.52 16.74 -1.24
C GLY A 162 -20.56 15.62 -1.13
N ARG A 163 -21.80 15.96 -0.74
CA ARG A 163 -22.91 15.00 -0.71
C ARG A 163 -23.28 14.54 -2.12
N ALA A 164 -23.36 15.45 -3.08
CA ALA A 164 -23.66 15.14 -4.47
C ALA A 164 -22.58 14.23 -5.09
N ALA A 165 -21.30 14.55 -4.88
CA ALA A 165 -20.19 13.72 -5.36
C ALA A 165 -20.22 12.31 -4.74
N LYS A 166 -20.52 12.21 -3.44
CA LYS A 166 -20.66 10.91 -2.76
C LYS A 166 -21.85 10.11 -3.29
N LEU A 167 -22.97 10.77 -3.60
CA LEU A 167 -24.16 10.13 -4.15
C LEU A 167 -23.92 9.65 -5.59
N ALA A 168 -23.30 10.48 -6.44
CA ALA A 168 -22.94 10.11 -7.81
C ALA A 168 -22.04 8.86 -7.84
N LYS A 169 -20.98 8.85 -7.01
CA LYS A 169 -20.09 7.69 -6.89
C LYS A 169 -20.80 6.44 -6.37
N SER A 170 -21.79 6.61 -5.48
CA SER A 170 -22.62 5.50 -5.01
C SER A 170 -23.54 4.97 -6.11
N ALA A 171 -24.12 5.86 -6.92
CA ALA A 171 -25.00 5.49 -8.02
C ALA A 171 -24.24 4.73 -9.12
N GLU A 172 -23.05 5.20 -9.49
CA GLU A 172 -22.16 4.48 -10.42
C GLU A 172 -21.81 3.08 -9.92
N PHE A 173 -21.50 2.94 -8.63
CA PHE A 173 -21.22 1.63 -8.02
C PHE A 173 -22.45 0.72 -8.05
N VAL A 174 -23.63 1.24 -7.72
CA VAL A 174 -24.89 0.48 -7.80
C VAL A 174 -25.15 0.04 -9.24
N ALA A 175 -24.97 0.91 -10.22
CA ALA A 175 -25.18 0.59 -11.63
C ALA A 175 -24.26 -0.55 -12.11
N HIS A 176 -23.01 -0.61 -11.63
CA HIS A 176 -22.09 -1.68 -11.97
C HIS A 176 -22.43 -3.02 -11.30
N VAL A 177 -22.87 -3.00 -10.04
CA VAL A 177 -23.00 -4.23 -9.24
C VAL A 177 -24.43 -4.79 -9.22
N ARG A 178 -25.46 -3.96 -9.43
CA ARG A 178 -26.86 -4.39 -9.44
C ARG A 178 -27.13 -5.50 -10.47
N PRO A 179 -26.69 -5.42 -11.74
CA PRO A 179 -26.95 -6.48 -12.72
C PRO A 179 -26.35 -7.82 -12.32
N LEU A 180 -25.16 -7.79 -11.71
CA LEU A 180 -24.47 -8.99 -11.23
C LEU A 180 -25.22 -9.63 -10.05
N ILE A 181 -25.78 -8.83 -9.15
CA ILE A 181 -26.63 -9.33 -8.06
C ILE A 181 -27.96 -9.88 -8.58
N GLU A 182 -28.58 -9.21 -9.55
CA GLU A 182 -29.85 -9.64 -10.14
C GLU A 182 -29.71 -10.97 -10.90
N ALA A 183 -28.59 -11.18 -11.60
CA ALA A 183 -28.29 -12.45 -12.27
C ALA A 183 -28.16 -13.64 -11.29
N MET A 184 -27.77 -13.41 -10.04
CA MET A 184 -27.63 -14.45 -9.00
C MET A 184 -28.96 -14.75 -8.28
N ARG A 185 -29.96 -13.86 -8.40
CA ARG A 185 -31.18 -13.87 -7.59
C ARG A 185 -32.12 -15.08 -7.76
N PRO A 186 -32.31 -15.68 -8.96
CA PRO A 186 -33.33 -16.71 -9.15
C PRO A 186 -33.20 -17.90 -8.19
N ASP A 187 -31.97 -18.28 -7.84
CA ASP A 187 -31.70 -19.53 -7.12
C ASP A 187 -30.96 -19.34 -5.77
N THR A 188 -30.78 -18.11 -5.29
CA THR A 188 -30.05 -17.88 -4.03
C THR A 188 -30.63 -16.78 -3.12
N SER A 189 -30.56 -17.05 -1.80
CA SER A 189 -30.87 -16.07 -0.77
C SER A 189 -29.86 -14.91 -0.75
N LEU A 190 -30.28 -13.74 -0.24
CA LEU A 190 -29.40 -12.56 -0.09
C LEU A 190 -28.12 -12.85 0.69
N ARG A 191 -28.17 -13.82 1.63
CA ARG A 191 -27.00 -14.27 2.39
C ARG A 191 -26.05 -15.09 1.52
N GLN A 192 -26.56 -15.99 0.69
CA GLN A 192 -25.77 -16.77 -0.26
C GLN A 192 -25.15 -15.87 -1.34
N ILE A 193 -25.89 -14.89 -1.87
CA ILE A 193 -25.35 -13.89 -2.79
C ILE A 193 -24.19 -13.14 -2.14
N ALA A 194 -24.34 -12.69 -0.90
CA ALA A 194 -23.26 -12.02 -0.17
C ALA A 194 -22.02 -12.92 0.01
N VAL A 195 -22.20 -14.21 0.32
CA VAL A 195 -21.10 -15.18 0.40
C VAL A 195 -20.40 -15.31 -0.96
N ARG A 196 -21.17 -15.44 -2.04
CA ARG A 196 -20.63 -15.59 -3.39
C ARG A 196 -19.84 -14.36 -3.83
N LEU A 197 -20.36 -13.16 -3.62
CA LEU A 197 -19.66 -11.91 -3.91
C LEU A 197 -18.32 -11.79 -3.16
N ASN A 198 -18.25 -12.31 -1.93
CA ASN A 198 -17.00 -12.34 -1.18
C ASN A 198 -16.00 -13.37 -1.71
N GLN A 199 -16.49 -14.55 -2.15
CA GLN A 199 -15.67 -15.59 -2.78
C GLN A 199 -15.09 -15.13 -4.13
N ASP A 200 -15.91 -14.46 -4.93
CA ASP A 200 -15.53 -13.90 -6.23
C ASP A 200 -14.71 -12.60 -6.08
N HIS A 201 -14.30 -12.24 -4.86
CA HIS A 201 -13.50 -11.07 -4.52
C HIS A 201 -14.08 -9.73 -5.02
N VAL A 202 -15.41 -9.65 -5.17
CA VAL A 202 -16.10 -8.42 -5.57
C VAL A 202 -15.98 -7.39 -4.45
N LYS A 203 -15.40 -6.23 -4.76
CA LYS A 203 -15.20 -5.15 -3.78
C LYS A 203 -16.52 -4.47 -3.43
N THR A 204 -16.71 -4.17 -2.15
CA THR A 204 -17.80 -3.31 -1.67
C THR A 204 -17.55 -1.84 -2.04
N ALA A 205 -18.58 -0.99 -1.95
CA ALA A 205 -18.48 0.45 -2.30
C ALA A 205 -17.36 1.21 -1.57
N THR A 206 -16.99 0.76 -0.36
CA THR A 206 -15.88 1.35 0.43
C THR A 206 -14.54 0.67 0.19
N GLY A 207 -14.53 -0.49 -0.47
CA GLY A 207 -13.34 -1.28 -0.77
C GLY A 207 -12.58 -1.78 0.46
N LYS A 208 -13.23 -1.84 1.62
CA LYS A 208 -12.62 -2.23 2.92
C LYS A 208 -13.52 -3.15 3.76
N GLY A 209 -14.57 -3.72 3.18
CA GLY A 209 -15.52 -4.58 3.91
C GLY A 209 -16.01 -5.75 3.07
N LYS A 210 -16.55 -6.76 3.76
CA LYS A 210 -17.21 -7.92 3.15
C LYS A 210 -18.65 -7.59 2.80
N TRP A 211 -19.17 -8.22 1.75
CA TRP A 211 -20.58 -8.21 1.44
C TRP A 211 -21.38 -8.86 2.56
N THR A 212 -22.50 -8.23 2.91
CA THR A 212 -23.49 -8.72 3.86
C THR A 212 -24.85 -8.77 3.19
N ALA A 213 -25.77 -9.60 3.68
CA ALA A 213 -27.13 -9.66 3.14
C ALA A 213 -27.82 -8.28 3.12
N THR A 214 -27.56 -7.45 4.15
CA THR A 214 -28.06 -6.07 4.24
C THR A 214 -27.46 -5.16 3.17
N ALA A 215 -26.18 -5.35 2.81
CA ALA A 215 -25.55 -4.60 1.73
C ALA A 215 -26.17 -4.97 0.38
N VAL A 216 -26.37 -6.26 0.11
CA VAL A 216 -27.05 -6.76 -1.10
C VAL A 216 -28.47 -6.19 -1.19
N MET A 217 -29.24 -6.26 -0.09
CA MET A 217 -30.58 -5.66 -0.02
C MET A 217 -30.59 -4.18 -0.37
N LYS A 218 -29.62 -3.40 0.14
CA LYS A 218 -29.52 -1.96 -0.12
C LYS A 218 -29.18 -1.62 -1.56
N ILE A 219 -28.48 -2.50 -2.28
CA ILE A 219 -28.19 -2.33 -3.71
C ILE A 219 -29.43 -2.59 -4.56
N LEU A 220 -30.32 -3.49 -4.11
CA LEU A 220 -31.53 -3.88 -4.84
C LEU A 220 -32.73 -2.95 -4.59
N LYS A 221 -32.76 -2.24 -3.46
CA LYS A 221 -33.72 -1.14 -3.22
C LYS A 221 -33.51 0.01 -4.20
#